data_AF-A0A7W5ADV7-F1
#
_entry.id   AF-A0A7W5ADV7-F1
#
_cell.length_a   1.000
_cell.length_b   1.000
_cell.length_c   1.000
_cell.angle_alpha   90.00
_cell.angle_beta   90.00
_cell.angle_gamma   90.00
#
_symmetry.space_group_name_H-M   'P 1'
#
loop_
_entity.id
_entity.type
_entity.pdbx_description
1 polymer ?
#
loop_
_entity_poly.entity_id
_entity_poly.type
_entity_poly.pdbx_seq_one_letter_code
_entity_poly.pdbx_strand_id
1 'polypeptide(L)'
;MPERTDMVDAVDWESLLGGPTRVPDALHALWSGDRDGRPSAYQYLADTLLNRNDRSPASIAAVPFLIDVVADPAAPDRFGACQVLRMIALGDESYWLIECPDPAADRAGVAALSGADRDAAQWAVEAYDAVRAGVPAVRAAQAVPAGAVGGVDRAGPGARRSRQRRAGAGVRVPHRGR
;
A
#
# COMPACT_ATOMS: atom_id res chain seq x y z
N MET A 1 -8.60 12.15 -10.70
CA MET A 1 -9.59 11.13 -10.30
C MET A 1 -9.99 11.45 -8.86
N PRO A 2 -10.91 12.41 -8.66
CA PRO A 2 -11.26 12.98 -7.35
C PRO A 2 -12.22 12.12 -6.51
N GLU A 3 -12.99 11.23 -7.13
CA GLU A 3 -14.09 10.49 -6.47
C GLU A 3 -13.67 9.60 -5.30
N ARG A 4 -12.38 9.25 -5.18
CA ARG A 4 -11.86 8.36 -4.11
C ARG A 4 -11.36 9.09 -2.87
N THR A 5 -11.05 10.38 -2.96
CA THR A 5 -10.70 11.19 -1.78
C THR A 5 -11.95 11.64 -1.03
N ASP A 6 -13.08 11.74 -1.73
CA ASP A 6 -14.38 12.14 -1.16
C ASP A 6 -14.84 11.24 0.00
N MET A 7 -14.52 9.93 -0.03
CA MET A 7 -14.86 9.03 1.07
C MET A 7 -14.05 9.30 2.34
N VAL A 8 -12.81 9.79 2.19
CA VAL A 8 -11.97 10.19 3.33
C VAL A 8 -12.50 11.48 3.90
N ASP A 9 -12.87 12.42 3.04
CA ASP A 9 -13.34 13.75 3.44
C ASP A 9 -14.76 13.73 4.05
N ALA A 10 -15.54 12.68 3.75
CA ALA A 10 -16.86 12.46 4.33
C ALA A 10 -16.83 11.98 5.80
N VAL A 11 -15.68 11.52 6.31
CA VAL A 11 -15.55 11.01 7.68
C VAL A 11 -15.21 12.17 8.63
N ASP A 12 -15.92 12.26 9.76
CA ASP A 12 -15.61 13.20 10.84
C ASP A 12 -14.45 12.67 11.72
N TRP A 13 -13.23 12.82 11.21
CA TRP A 13 -12.03 12.28 11.86
C TRP A 13 -11.74 12.91 13.22
N GLU A 14 -12.05 14.20 13.39
CA GLU A 14 -11.81 14.88 14.67
C GLU A 14 -12.72 14.31 15.76
N SER A 15 -13.97 13.99 15.43
CA SER A 15 -14.87 13.30 16.35
C SER A 15 -14.36 11.90 16.71
N LEU A 16 -13.89 11.13 15.72
CA LEU A 16 -13.39 9.76 15.95
C LEU A 16 -12.09 9.72 16.76
N LEU A 17 -11.26 10.76 16.66
CA LEU A 17 -9.95 10.83 17.31
C LEU A 17 -9.92 11.73 18.55
N GLY A 18 -11.01 12.46 18.83
CA GLY A 18 -11.13 13.36 19.98
C GLY A 18 -10.32 14.65 19.85
N GLY A 19 -10.01 15.10 18.63
CA GLY A 19 -9.28 16.34 18.40
C GLY A 19 -8.70 16.51 16.99
N PRO A 20 -7.99 17.62 16.75
CA PRO A 20 -7.40 17.93 15.45
C PRO A 20 -6.45 16.83 14.97
N THR A 21 -6.55 16.51 13.67
CA THR A 21 -5.86 15.36 13.09
C THR A 21 -5.42 15.62 11.66
N ARG A 22 -4.38 14.91 11.23
CA ARG A 22 -3.85 14.91 9.85
C ARG A 22 -4.14 13.60 9.12
N VAL A 23 -5.02 12.77 9.66
CA VAL A 23 -5.36 11.46 9.06
C VAL A 23 -5.88 11.63 7.63
N PRO A 24 -6.78 12.58 7.30
CA PRO A 24 -7.20 12.81 5.91
C PRO A 24 -6.03 13.07 4.97
N ASP A 25 -5.18 14.04 5.31
CA ASP A 25 -4.01 14.41 4.53
C ASP A 25 -3.06 13.22 4.33
N ALA A 26 -2.85 12.43 5.39
CA ALA A 26 -1.97 11.28 5.34
C ALA A 26 -2.56 10.13 4.49
N LEU A 27 -3.87 9.90 4.54
CA LEU A 27 -4.54 8.94 3.65
C LEU A 27 -4.43 9.41 2.19
N HIS A 28 -4.72 10.68 1.90
CA HIS A 28 -4.57 11.24 0.56
C HIS A 28 -3.13 11.14 0.05
N ALA A 29 -2.13 11.29 0.92
CA ALA A 29 -0.72 11.18 0.55
C ALA A 29 -0.35 9.78 0.04
N LEU A 30 -1.01 8.70 0.49
CA LEU A 30 -0.81 7.35 -0.05
C LEU A 30 -1.31 7.23 -1.50
N TRP A 31 -2.28 8.05 -1.89
CA TRP A 31 -2.77 8.15 -3.28
C TRP A 31 -2.00 9.17 -4.12
N SER A 32 -1.34 10.13 -3.48
CA SER A 32 -0.64 11.21 -4.15
C SER A 32 0.56 10.71 -4.94
N GLY A 33 0.82 11.32 -6.10
CA GLY A 33 2.03 11.11 -6.89
C GLY A 33 3.31 11.61 -6.20
N ASP A 34 3.19 12.43 -5.15
CA ASP A 34 4.31 12.89 -4.33
C ASP A 34 4.92 11.73 -3.56
N ARG A 35 6.22 11.49 -3.79
CA ARG A 35 6.95 10.39 -3.15
C ARG A 35 7.54 10.79 -1.81
N ASP A 36 7.82 12.06 -1.60
CA ASP A 36 8.59 12.51 -0.44
C ASP A 36 7.73 12.52 0.84
N GLY A 37 6.42 12.77 0.70
CA GLY A 37 5.47 12.76 1.82
C GLY A 37 5.02 11.37 2.29
N ARG A 38 5.18 10.31 1.49
CA ARG A 38 4.60 8.98 1.78
C ARG A 38 5.18 8.27 3.00
N PRO A 39 6.50 8.24 3.23
CA PRO A 39 7.05 7.60 4.43
C PRO A 39 6.52 8.23 5.72
N SER A 40 6.41 9.56 5.74
CA SER A 40 5.84 10.30 6.87
C SER A 40 4.34 10.06 7.03
N ALA A 41 3.60 9.95 5.93
CA ALA A 41 2.18 9.62 5.95
C ALA A 41 1.93 8.21 6.52
N TYR A 42 2.69 7.21 6.05
CA TYR A 42 2.65 5.86 6.59
C TYR A 42 2.90 5.82 8.10
N GLN A 43 3.99 6.45 8.56
CA GLN A 43 4.33 6.48 9.99
C GLN A 43 3.23 7.15 10.81
N TYR A 44 2.73 8.30 10.34
CA TYR A 44 1.64 9.01 11.01
C TYR A 44 0.36 8.17 11.12
N LEU A 45 -0.02 7.46 10.05
CA LEU A 45 -1.18 6.58 10.06
C LEU A 45 -0.98 5.38 10.99
N ALA A 46 0.21 4.78 11.01
CA ALA A 46 0.54 3.69 11.91
C ALA A 46 0.40 4.14 13.37
N ASP A 47 0.96 5.28 13.73
CA ASP A 47 0.93 5.79 15.11
C ASP A 47 -0.48 6.25 15.54
N THR A 48 -1.23 6.87 14.62
CA THR A 48 -2.52 7.51 14.96
C THR A 48 -3.68 6.53 14.90
N LEU A 49 -3.74 5.68 13.86
CA LEU A 49 -4.83 4.72 13.74
C LEU A 49 -4.66 3.54 14.68
N LEU A 50 -3.43 3.20 15.09
CA LEU A 50 -3.12 2.06 15.94
C LEU A 50 -2.40 2.46 17.23
N ASN A 51 -3.02 3.33 18.03
CA ASN A 51 -2.45 3.77 19.31
C ASN A 51 -2.02 2.56 20.16
N ARG A 52 -0.72 2.27 20.21
CA ARG A 52 -0.15 1.07 20.88
C ARG A 52 -0.76 -0.26 20.44
N ASN A 53 -1.04 -0.43 19.15
CA ASN A 53 -1.68 -1.61 18.53
C ASN A 53 -3.18 -1.78 18.83
N ASP A 54 -3.79 -0.85 19.59
CA ASP A 54 -5.23 -0.86 19.82
C ASP A 54 -5.96 -0.31 18.58
N ARG A 55 -7.05 -0.98 18.22
CA ARG A 55 -7.94 -0.50 17.15
C ARG A 55 -9.01 0.39 17.74
N SER A 56 -9.45 1.34 16.94
CA SER A 56 -10.48 2.32 17.27
C SER A 56 -11.47 2.45 16.10
N PRO A 57 -12.59 3.16 16.28
CA PRO A 57 -13.48 3.51 15.18
C PRO A 57 -12.78 4.20 14.01
N ALA A 58 -11.74 5.00 14.28
CA ALA A 58 -10.93 5.62 13.23
C ALA A 58 -10.16 4.60 12.39
N SER A 59 -9.63 3.54 13.01
CA SER A 59 -8.94 2.45 12.29
C SER A 59 -9.89 1.76 11.32
N ILE A 60 -11.13 1.50 11.75
CA ILE A 60 -12.17 0.85 10.95
C ILE A 60 -12.58 1.76 9.78
N ALA A 61 -12.79 3.06 10.05
CA ALA A 61 -13.19 4.04 9.03
C ALA A 61 -12.16 4.21 7.90
N ALA A 62 -10.87 3.96 8.17
CA ALA A 62 -9.82 4.05 7.15
C ALA A 62 -9.80 2.84 6.18
N VAL A 63 -10.38 1.70 6.56
CA VAL A 63 -10.26 0.44 5.81
C VAL A 63 -10.75 0.55 4.36
N PRO A 64 -11.94 1.11 4.05
CA PRO A 64 -12.42 1.17 2.66
C PRO A 64 -11.44 1.88 1.72
N PHE A 65 -10.92 3.04 2.14
CA PHE A 65 -9.95 3.80 1.34
C PHE A 65 -8.65 3.01 1.12
N LEU A 66 -8.12 2.38 2.17
CA LEU A 66 -6.89 1.60 2.05
C LEU A 66 -7.07 0.38 1.14
N ILE A 67 -8.25 -0.26 1.16
CA ILE A 67 -8.59 -1.36 0.23
C ILE A 67 -8.58 -0.86 -1.21
N ASP A 68 -9.17 0.31 -1.47
CA ASP A 68 -9.13 0.93 -2.80
C ASP A 68 -7.70 1.23 -3.27
N VAL A 69 -6.81 1.69 -2.37
CA VAL A 69 -5.39 1.93 -2.71
C VAL A 69 -4.73 0.62 -3.10
N VAL A 70 -4.90 -0.43 -2.31
CA VAL A 70 -4.25 -1.73 -2.58
C VAL A 70 -4.79 -2.40 -3.83
N ALA A 71 -6.09 -2.29 -4.08
CA ALA A 71 -6.79 -2.88 -5.21
C ALA A 71 -6.51 -2.15 -6.54
N ASP A 72 -6.08 -0.90 -6.52
CA ASP A 72 -5.71 -0.19 -7.75
C ASP A 72 -4.25 -0.46 -8.14
N PRO A 73 -3.96 -1.10 -9.28
CA PRO A 73 -2.58 -1.32 -9.73
C PRO A 73 -1.83 -0.03 -10.07
N ALA A 74 -2.53 1.07 -10.35
CA ALA A 74 -1.95 2.39 -10.62
C ALA A 74 -1.75 3.23 -9.35
N ALA A 75 -2.21 2.77 -8.18
CA ALA A 75 -2.04 3.52 -6.95
C ALA A 75 -0.54 3.67 -6.62
N PRO A 76 -0.07 4.88 -6.25
CA PRO A 76 1.36 5.10 -6.10
C PRO A 76 2.00 4.43 -4.89
N ASP A 77 1.26 4.20 -3.80
CA ASP A 77 1.78 3.55 -2.58
C ASP A 77 0.91 2.40 -2.05
N ARG A 78 0.71 1.41 -2.92
CA ARG A 78 0.02 0.16 -2.57
C ARG A 78 0.68 -0.57 -1.40
N PHE A 79 2.01 -0.49 -1.31
CA PHE A 79 2.77 -1.14 -0.25
C PHE A 79 2.47 -0.50 1.10
N GLY A 80 2.58 0.83 1.22
CA GLY A 80 2.24 1.55 2.44
C GLY A 80 0.81 1.29 2.90
N ALA A 81 -0.16 1.36 1.99
CA ALA A 81 -1.55 1.04 2.31
C ALA A 81 -1.77 -0.40 2.78
N CYS A 82 -1.10 -1.38 2.15
CA CYS A 82 -1.14 -2.78 2.56
C CYS A 82 -0.55 -2.98 3.96
N GLN A 83 0.54 -2.30 4.29
CA GLN A 83 1.14 -2.35 5.62
C GLN A 83 0.18 -1.81 6.69
N VAL A 84 -0.50 -0.68 6.43
CA VAL A 84 -1.50 -0.13 7.35
C VAL A 84 -2.70 -1.08 7.51
N LEU A 85 -3.22 -1.67 6.43
CA LEU A 85 -4.29 -2.66 6.51
C LEU A 85 -3.91 -3.90 7.32
N ARG A 86 -2.69 -4.40 7.12
CA ARG A 86 -2.15 -5.52 7.89
C ARG A 86 -2.14 -5.19 9.38
N MET A 87 -1.65 -4.00 9.74
CA MET A 87 -1.65 -3.55 11.12
C MET A 87 -3.08 -3.47 11.66
N ILE A 88 -4.03 -2.84 10.94
CA ILE A 88 -5.44 -2.74 11.38
C ILE A 88 -6.05 -4.13 11.62
N ALA A 89 -5.83 -5.07 10.69
CA ALA A 89 -6.36 -6.42 10.78
C ALA A 89 -5.78 -7.19 11.97
N LEU A 90 -4.47 -7.09 12.21
CA LEU A 90 -3.78 -7.94 13.18
C LEU A 90 -3.63 -7.31 14.57
N GLY A 91 -3.51 -5.98 14.65
CA GLY A 91 -3.20 -5.25 15.88
C GLY A 91 -1.85 -5.70 16.41
N ASP A 92 -1.82 -6.21 17.64
CA ASP A 92 -0.63 -6.86 18.17
C ASP A 92 -0.39 -8.19 17.44
N GLU A 93 0.67 -8.24 16.64
CA GLU A 93 1.07 -9.42 15.88
C GLU A 93 1.42 -10.61 16.78
N SER A 94 1.88 -10.35 18.01
CA SER A 94 2.24 -11.39 18.98
C SER A 94 1.04 -12.28 19.30
N TYR A 95 -0.16 -11.70 19.35
CA TYR A 95 -1.41 -12.41 19.55
C TYR A 95 -1.62 -13.48 18.45
N TRP A 96 -1.41 -13.13 17.20
CA TRP A 96 -1.60 -14.06 16.08
C TRP A 96 -0.48 -15.08 15.91
N LEU A 97 0.75 -14.69 16.22
CA LEU A 97 1.93 -15.53 16.03
C LEU A 97 2.12 -16.55 17.15
N ILE A 98 1.74 -16.20 18.38
CA ILE A 98 1.95 -17.03 19.58
C ILE A 98 0.63 -17.72 19.98
N GLU A 99 -0.44 -16.95 20.14
CA GLU A 99 -1.70 -17.46 20.71
C GLU A 99 -2.58 -18.16 19.66
N CYS A 100 -2.39 -17.85 18.36
CA CYS A 100 -3.14 -18.43 17.24
C CYS A 100 -4.66 -18.43 17.50
N PRO A 101 -5.26 -17.23 17.66
CA PRO A 101 -6.64 -17.11 18.10
C PRO A 101 -7.62 -17.66 17.07
N ASP A 102 -8.78 -18.12 17.55
CA ASP A 102 -9.93 -18.41 16.69
C ASP A 102 -10.81 -17.14 16.59
N PRO A 103 -10.90 -16.49 15.42
CA PRO A 103 -11.70 -15.28 15.26
C PRO A 103 -13.19 -15.50 15.55
N ALA A 104 -13.70 -16.74 15.43
CA ALA A 104 -15.08 -17.05 15.82
C ALA A 104 -15.24 -17.06 17.35
N ALA A 105 -14.25 -17.57 18.08
CA ALA A 105 -14.23 -17.54 19.54
C ALA A 105 -14.09 -16.11 20.06
N ASP A 106 -13.23 -15.28 19.44
CA ASP A 106 -13.06 -13.87 19.82
C ASP A 106 -14.38 -13.11 19.70
N ARG A 107 -15.10 -13.29 18.58
CA ARG A 107 -16.44 -12.75 18.37
C ARG A 107 -17.43 -13.14 19.47
N ALA A 108 -17.44 -14.41 19.84
CA ALA A 108 -18.32 -14.90 20.91
C ALA A 108 -17.91 -14.34 22.28
N GLY A 109 -16.61 -14.15 22.51
CA GLY A 109 -16.03 -13.64 23.75
C GLY A 109 -16.40 -12.19 24.05
N VAL A 110 -16.62 -11.34 23.04
CA VAL A 110 -17.00 -9.93 23.24
C VAL A 110 -18.24 -9.78 24.12
N ALA A 111 -19.23 -10.67 23.97
CA ALA A 111 -20.47 -10.62 24.74
C ALA A 111 -20.29 -10.84 26.26
N ALA A 112 -19.16 -11.44 26.67
CA ALA A 112 -18.84 -11.70 28.07
C ALA A 112 -18.09 -10.52 28.73
N LEU A 113 -17.60 -9.55 27.95
CA LEU A 113 -16.88 -8.37 28.44
C LEU A 113 -17.84 -7.22 28.77
N SER A 114 -17.34 -6.20 29.45
CA SER A 114 -18.12 -4.98 29.76
C SER A 114 -17.26 -3.72 29.69
N GLY A 115 -17.90 -2.56 29.47
CA GLY A 115 -17.23 -1.26 29.46
C GLY A 115 -16.14 -1.17 28.39
N ALA A 116 -15.04 -0.48 28.71
CA ALA A 116 -13.94 -0.22 27.79
C ALA A 116 -13.30 -1.51 27.22
N ASP A 117 -13.23 -2.58 28.01
CA ASP A 117 -12.68 -3.86 27.53
C ASP A 117 -13.57 -4.49 26.45
N ARG A 118 -14.89 -4.35 26.60
CA ARG A 118 -15.84 -4.78 25.57
C ARG A 118 -15.71 -3.93 24.31
N ASP A 119 -15.60 -2.62 24.46
CA ASP A 119 -15.50 -1.70 23.33
C ASP A 119 -14.21 -1.97 22.52
N ALA A 120 -13.08 -2.13 23.21
CA ALA A 120 -11.80 -2.48 22.58
C ALA A 120 -11.86 -3.84 21.86
N ALA A 121 -12.43 -4.86 22.48
CA ALA A 121 -12.59 -6.18 21.85
C ALA A 121 -13.55 -6.13 20.65
N GLN A 122 -14.63 -5.34 20.74
CA GLN A 122 -15.55 -5.10 19.63
C GLN A 122 -14.83 -4.42 18.46
N TRP A 123 -14.06 -3.37 18.71
CA TRP A 123 -13.32 -2.69 17.64
C TRP A 123 -12.25 -3.58 16.99
N ALA A 124 -11.59 -4.45 17.76
CA ALA A 124 -10.64 -5.42 17.21
C ALA A 124 -11.32 -6.39 16.24
N VAL A 125 -12.49 -6.92 16.59
CA VAL A 125 -13.31 -7.78 15.72
C VAL A 125 -13.77 -7.02 14.48
N GLU A 126 -14.33 -5.83 14.65
CA GLU A 126 -14.85 -5.02 13.54
C GLU A 126 -13.75 -4.62 12.56
N ALA A 127 -12.57 -4.23 13.06
CA ALA A 127 -11.42 -3.92 12.24
C ALA A 127 -10.96 -5.13 11.42
N TYR A 128 -10.84 -6.31 12.06
CA TYR A 128 -10.51 -7.54 11.36
C TYR A 128 -11.55 -7.88 10.28
N ASP A 129 -12.84 -7.81 10.61
CA ASP A 129 -13.92 -8.14 9.68
C ASP A 129 -14.05 -7.14 8.53
N ALA A 130 -13.81 -5.85 8.78
CA ALA A 130 -13.75 -4.82 7.74
C ALA A 130 -12.63 -5.12 6.73
N VAL A 131 -11.42 -5.44 7.21
CA VAL A 131 -10.30 -5.79 6.32
C VAL A 131 -10.60 -7.10 5.58
N ARG A 132 -11.12 -8.11 6.28
CA ARG A 132 -11.50 -9.41 5.71
C ARG A 132 -12.54 -9.26 4.60
N ALA A 133 -13.51 -8.35 4.76
CA ALA A 133 -14.53 -8.06 3.76
C ALA A 133 -13.95 -7.42 2.48
N GLY A 134 -12.84 -6.69 2.58
CA GLY A 134 -12.14 -6.09 1.44
C GLY A 134 -11.19 -7.04 0.68
N VAL A 135 -10.77 -8.15 1.30
CA VAL A 135 -9.82 -9.12 0.68
C VAL A 135 -10.26 -9.61 -0.71
N PRO A 136 -11.54 -9.94 -0.97
CA PRO A 136 -11.97 -10.35 -2.30
C PRO A 136 -11.67 -9.31 -3.40
N ALA A 137 -11.84 -8.01 -3.11
CA ALA A 137 -11.55 -6.94 -4.06
C ALA A 137 -10.05 -6.86 -4.38
N VAL A 138 -9.20 -6.96 -3.36
CA VAL A 138 -7.74 -7.02 -3.51
C VAL A 138 -7.31 -8.23 -4.35
N ARG A 139 -7.91 -9.40 -4.11
CA ARG A 139 -7.61 -10.63 -4.87
C ARG A 139 -8.06 -10.52 -6.33
N ALA A 140 -9.23 -9.95 -6.58
CA ALA A 140 -9.74 -9.74 -7.93
C ALA A 140 -8.81 -8.81 -8.73
N ALA A 141 -8.31 -7.74 -8.11
CA ALA A 141 -7.33 -6.84 -8.72
C ALA A 141 -6.01 -7.53 -9.08
N GLN A 142 -5.54 -8.48 -8.26
CA GLN A 142 -4.32 -9.24 -8.52
C GLN A 142 -4.47 -10.32 -9.60
N ALA A 143 -5.69 -10.79 -9.86
CA ALA A 143 -5.96 -11.79 -10.89
C ALA A 143 -5.87 -11.25 -12.33
N VAL A 144 -5.83 -9.91 -12.51
CA VAL A 144 -5.62 -9.27 -13.80
C VAL A 144 -4.13 -9.41 -14.18
N PRO A 145 -3.77 -10.09 -15.28
CA PRO A 145 -2.38 -10.29 -15.64
C PRO A 145 -1.69 -8.96 -15.93
N ALA A 146 -0.49 -8.78 -15.39
CA ALA A 146 0.37 -7.60 -15.49
C ALA A 146 0.77 -7.19 -16.93
N GLY A 147 0.23 -7.83 -17.97
CA GLY A 147 0.59 -7.64 -19.37
C GLY A 147 -0.28 -6.64 -20.15
N ALA A 148 -1.29 -6.02 -19.55
CA ALA A 148 -2.18 -5.08 -20.24
C ALA A 148 -1.81 -3.59 -20.04
N VAL A 149 -0.56 -3.29 -19.66
CA VAL A 149 -0.06 -1.90 -19.63
C VAL A 149 0.78 -1.66 -20.89
N GLY A 150 0.09 -1.13 -21.91
CA GLY A 150 0.61 -0.27 -22.98
C GLY A 150 1.98 -0.60 -23.58
N GLY A 151 1.97 -1.30 -24.71
CA GLY A 151 3.08 -1.28 -25.66
C GLY A 151 3.33 0.15 -26.14
N VAL A 152 4.36 0.79 -25.60
CA VAL A 152 4.97 1.95 -26.25
C VAL A 152 5.97 1.37 -27.25
N ASP A 153 5.51 1.26 -28.48
CA ASP A 153 6.35 1.13 -29.66
C ASP A 153 7.34 2.31 -29.69
N ARG A 154 8.61 2.04 -29.39
CA ARG A 154 9.73 2.95 -29.66
C ARG A 154 10.60 2.36 -30.76
N ALA A 155 10.05 2.33 -31.97
CA ALA A 155 10.83 2.20 -33.19
C ALA A 155 11.50 3.56 -33.57
N GLY A 156 12.76 3.73 -33.16
CA GLY A 156 13.81 4.54 -33.82
C GLY A 156 13.70 6.08 -33.78
N PRO A 157 14.76 6.83 -34.21
CA PRO A 157 15.98 6.40 -34.92
C PRO A 157 17.29 6.91 -34.29
N GLY A 158 18.38 6.12 -34.32
CA GLY A 158 19.67 6.67 -33.88
C GLY A 158 20.87 5.74 -33.74
N ALA A 159 21.07 4.74 -34.61
CA ALA A 159 22.33 3.98 -34.62
C ALA A 159 23.32 4.60 -35.63
N ARG A 160 23.96 5.72 -35.26
CA ARG A 160 25.17 6.19 -35.95
C ARG A 160 26.32 5.25 -35.59
N ARG A 161 26.87 4.60 -36.61
CA ARG A 161 28.07 3.76 -36.54
C ARG A 161 29.28 4.61 -36.19
N SER A 162 29.84 4.42 -35.00
CA SER A 162 31.18 4.84 -34.62
C SER A 162 32.10 3.61 -34.63
N ARG A 163 32.74 3.32 -35.77
CA ARG A 163 33.92 2.44 -35.80
C ARG A 163 35.16 3.30 -35.74
N GLN A 164 35.71 3.34 -34.54
CA GLN A 164 36.98 3.95 -34.19
C GLN A 164 38.14 3.15 -34.80
N ARG A 165 39.09 3.90 -35.35
CA ARG A 165 40.37 3.49 -35.93
C ARG A 165 41.10 2.41 -35.12
N ARG A 166 41.66 1.42 -35.82
CA ARG A 166 42.97 0.86 -35.46
C ARG A 166 43.89 0.98 -36.68
N ALA A 167 44.92 1.80 -36.49
CA ALA A 167 46.11 1.85 -37.32
C ALA A 167 46.90 0.55 -37.12
N GLY A 168 47.39 -0.01 -38.21
CA GLY A 168 48.32 -1.14 -38.23
C GLY A 168 49.10 -1.06 -39.53
N ALA A 169 50.20 -0.32 -39.48
CA ALA A 169 51.17 -0.22 -40.55
C ALA A 169 51.83 -1.60 -40.76
N GLY A 170 51.71 -2.14 -41.97
CA GLY A 170 52.42 -3.32 -42.43
C GLY A 170 52.94 -3.05 -43.83
N VAL A 171 54.24 -2.77 -43.90
CA VAL A 171 55.01 -2.39 -45.09
C VAL A 171 54.99 -3.48 -46.16
N ARG A 172 54.84 -3.07 -47.42
CA ARG A 172 54.89 -3.90 -48.63
C ARG A 172 56.30 -4.44 -48.90
N VAL A 173 56.37 -5.73 -49.24
CA VAL A 173 57.52 -6.44 -49.82
C VAL A 173 57.56 -6.19 -51.35
N PRO A 174 58.73 -6.14 -52.02
CA PRO A 174 58.89 -5.48 -53.31
C PRO A 174 58.57 -6.36 -54.53
N HIS A 175 58.39 -5.70 -55.67
CA HIS A 175 58.04 -6.28 -56.97
C HIS A 175 59.29 -6.57 -57.81
N ARG A 176 59.37 -7.82 -58.32
CA ARG A 176 59.90 -8.30 -59.62
C ARG A 176 61.29 -7.89 -60.13
N GLY A 177 62.07 -8.92 -60.52
CA GLY A 177 62.64 -9.00 -61.86
C GLY A 177 64.07 -9.53 -61.99
N ARG A 178 64.23 -10.83 -62.25
CA ARG A 178 64.73 -11.41 -63.52
C ARG A 178 64.71 -12.94 -63.45
#